data_AF-A0A957FHI6-F1
#
_entry.id   AF-A0A957FHI6-F1
#
_cell.length_a   1.000
_cell.length_b   1.000
_cell.length_c   1.000
_cell.angle_alpha   90.00
_cell.angle_beta   90.00
_cell.angle_gamma   90.00
#
_symmetry.space_group_name_H-M   'P 1'
#
loop_
_entity.id
_entity.type
_entity.pdbx_description
1 polymer ?
#
loop_
_entity_poly.entity_id
_entity_poly.type
_entity_poly.pdbx_seq_one_letter_code
_entity_poly.pdbx_strand_id
1 'polypeptide(L)'
;SKLVAKVASDHEKPQGCTIVLPGAEAAFLAPLPSRVIWGIGPRTAEKLAQMGIMTCGQLAATELASLYHQFGRQAEDLQRRARGIDNRPVVAEAGLPKSISQEWTFNQDVNDAALLRAQVQR
;
A
#
# COMPACT_ATOMS: atom_id res chain seq x y z
N SER A 1 12.85 -8.78 1.86
CA SER A 1 11.64 -8.09 1.30
C SER A 1 11.35 -6.83 2.11
N LYS A 2 11.33 -5.63 1.49
CA LYS A 2 11.03 -4.36 2.19
C LYS A 2 9.59 -4.34 2.74
N LEU A 3 8.65 -4.87 1.96
CA LEU A 3 7.26 -5.01 2.36
C LEU A 3 7.10 -5.84 3.64
N VAL A 4 7.68 -7.03 3.69
CA VAL A 4 7.55 -7.94 4.85
C VAL A 4 8.16 -7.29 6.10
N ALA A 5 9.33 -6.65 5.97
CA ALA A 5 9.97 -5.93 7.07
C ALA A 5 9.08 -4.79 7.63
N LYS A 6 8.43 -4.01 6.75
CA LYS A 6 7.49 -2.96 7.17
C LYS A 6 6.34 -3.55 7.98
N VAL A 7 5.71 -4.61 7.50
CA VAL A 7 4.57 -5.28 8.16
C VAL A 7 5.01 -5.87 9.50
N ALA A 8 6.15 -6.57 9.55
CA ALA A 8 6.72 -7.13 10.78
C ALA A 8 6.99 -6.05 11.84
N SER A 9 7.49 -4.88 11.46
CA SER A 9 7.73 -3.79 12.42
C SER A 9 6.46 -3.23 13.06
N ASP A 10 5.30 -3.39 12.42
CA ASP A 10 4.01 -2.94 12.95
C ASP A 10 3.29 -4.05 13.73
N HIS A 11 3.71 -5.32 13.61
CA HIS A 11 2.94 -6.49 14.05
C HIS A 11 2.78 -6.59 15.57
N GLU A 12 3.85 -6.35 16.32
CA GLU A 12 3.87 -6.43 17.79
C GLU A 12 4.01 -5.07 18.46
N LYS A 13 3.50 -4.01 17.82
CA LYS A 13 3.49 -2.69 18.45
C LYS A 13 2.58 -2.66 19.69
N PRO A 14 2.93 -1.86 20.72
CA PRO A 14 4.15 -1.07 20.87
C PRO A 14 5.34 -1.89 21.40
N GLN A 15 6.58 -1.44 21.13
CA GLN A 15 7.84 -2.00 21.66
C GLN A 15 8.16 -3.47 21.34
N GLY A 16 7.37 -4.16 20.50
CA GLY A 16 7.70 -5.50 20.03
C GLY A 16 8.69 -5.54 18.85
N CYS A 17 9.17 -6.75 18.55
CA CYS A 17 10.10 -7.01 17.46
C CYS A 17 9.80 -8.37 16.84
N THR A 18 9.26 -8.36 15.62
CA THR A 18 8.92 -9.57 14.89
C THR A 18 10.02 -9.91 13.88
N ILE A 19 10.60 -11.11 14.01
CA ILE A 19 11.60 -11.64 13.07
C ILE A 19 10.90 -12.60 12.10
N VAL A 20 10.97 -12.30 10.80
CA VAL A 20 10.48 -13.19 9.73
C VAL A 20 11.67 -13.76 8.99
N LEU A 21 11.85 -15.08 9.10
CA LEU A 21 12.95 -15.78 8.44
C LEU A 21 12.72 -15.89 6.92
N PRO A 22 13.78 -15.96 6.11
CA PRO A 22 13.66 -16.26 4.68
C PRO A 22 12.89 -17.55 4.44
N GLY A 23 11.91 -17.52 3.53
CA GLY A 23 11.00 -18.63 3.24
C GLY A 23 9.74 -18.67 4.12
N ALA A 24 9.71 -17.93 5.23
CA ALA A 24 8.54 -17.87 6.12
C ALA A 24 7.59 -16.71 5.78
N GLU A 25 7.92 -15.88 4.78
CA GLU A 25 7.19 -14.63 4.51
C GLU A 25 5.72 -14.88 4.13
N ALA A 26 5.48 -15.84 3.24
CA ALA A 26 4.12 -16.17 2.81
C ALA A 26 3.26 -16.68 3.97
N ALA A 27 3.83 -17.54 4.83
CA ALA A 27 3.14 -18.07 6.00
C ALA A 27 2.86 -16.98 7.04
N PHE A 28 3.82 -16.10 7.29
CA PHE A 28 3.66 -14.94 8.17
C PHE A 28 2.56 -13.99 7.69
N LEU A 29 2.51 -13.70 6.38
CA LEU A 29 1.52 -12.79 5.82
C LEU A 29 0.14 -13.42 5.71
N ALA A 30 0.03 -14.72 5.43
CA ALA A 30 -1.22 -15.40 5.10
C ALA A 30 -2.41 -15.09 6.04
N PRO A 31 -2.27 -15.11 7.38
CA PRO A 31 -3.39 -14.80 8.29
C PRO A 31 -3.70 -13.30 8.40
N LEU A 32 -2.80 -12.42 7.95
CA LEU A 32 -2.96 -10.98 8.13
C LEU A 32 -3.99 -10.39 7.15
N PRO A 33 -4.71 -9.32 7.55
CA PRO A 33 -5.62 -8.60 6.65
C PRO A 33 -4.91 -8.12 5.38
N SER A 34 -5.55 -8.21 4.22
CA SER A 34 -4.95 -7.79 2.94
C SER A 34 -4.46 -6.32 2.96
N ARG A 35 -5.12 -5.45 3.73
CA ARG A 35 -4.75 -4.04 3.91
C ARG A 35 -3.36 -3.79 4.50
N VAL A 36 -2.67 -4.79 5.06
CA VAL A 36 -1.29 -4.62 5.54
C VAL A 36 -0.29 -4.54 4.37
N ILE A 37 -0.69 -4.99 3.18
CA ILE A 37 0.13 -4.93 1.98
C ILE A 37 0.20 -3.48 1.48
N TRP A 38 1.42 -2.94 1.38
CA TRP A 38 1.61 -1.61 0.82
C TRP A 38 1.13 -1.54 -0.64
N GLY A 39 0.27 -0.56 -0.92
CA GLY A 39 -0.45 -0.42 -2.19
C GLY A 39 -1.94 -0.77 -2.08
N ILE A 40 -2.36 -1.43 -0.99
CA ILE A 40 -3.77 -1.73 -0.72
C ILE A 40 -4.34 -0.66 0.22
N GLY A 41 -4.82 0.44 -0.38
CA GLY A 41 -5.59 1.48 0.32
C GLY A 41 -7.06 1.07 0.54
N PRO A 42 -7.86 1.92 1.22
CA PRO A 42 -9.25 1.61 1.58
C PRO A 42 -10.12 1.16 0.40
N ARG A 43 -10.03 1.86 -0.75
CA ARG A 43 -10.79 1.51 -1.97
C ARG A 43 -10.38 0.15 -2.56
N THR A 44 -9.10 -0.19 -2.51
CA THR A 44 -8.60 -1.48 -3.01
C THR A 44 -9.03 -2.60 -2.06
N ALA A 45 -8.97 -2.37 -0.76
CA ALA A 45 -9.44 -3.32 0.25
C ALA A 45 -10.94 -3.60 0.12
N GLU A 46 -11.75 -2.57 -0.14
CA GLU A 46 -13.20 -2.72 -0.38
C GLU A 46 -13.49 -3.60 -1.60
N LYS A 47 -12.80 -3.36 -2.73
CA LYS A 47 -12.92 -4.21 -3.92
C LYS A 47 -12.52 -5.65 -3.66
N LEU A 48 -11.45 -5.87 -2.90
CA LEU A 48 -11.03 -7.22 -2.49
C LEU A 48 -12.09 -7.89 -1.61
N ALA A 49 -12.66 -7.15 -0.65
CA ALA A 49 -13.73 -7.67 0.20
C ALA A 49 -14.98 -8.06 -0.60
N GLN A 50 -15.36 -7.28 -1.63
CA GLN A 50 -16.45 -7.62 -2.57
C GLN A 50 -16.17 -8.92 -3.35
N MET A 51 -14.90 -9.27 -3.55
CA MET A 51 -14.46 -10.54 -4.13
C MET A 51 -14.32 -11.67 -3.10
N GLY A 52 -14.65 -11.44 -1.82
CA GLY A 52 -14.48 -12.39 -0.73
C GLY A 52 -13.04 -12.51 -0.20
N ILE A 53 -12.17 -11.57 -0.54
CA ILE A 53 -10.74 -11.57 -0.21
C ILE A 53 -10.47 -10.59 0.94
N MET A 54 -10.29 -11.13 2.13
CA MET A 54 -10.05 -10.37 3.36
C MET A 54 -8.61 -10.50 3.87
N THR A 55 -7.93 -11.62 3.60
CA THR A 55 -6.58 -11.90 4.07
C THR A 55 -5.54 -11.92 2.95
N CYS A 56 -4.26 -11.77 3.30
CA CYS A 56 -3.17 -11.91 2.34
C CYS A 56 -3.12 -13.33 1.77
N GLY A 57 -3.43 -14.35 2.57
CA GLY A 57 -3.46 -15.74 2.11
C GLY A 57 -4.52 -15.97 1.03
N GLN A 58 -5.72 -15.39 1.21
CA GLN A 58 -6.78 -15.43 0.19
C GLN A 58 -6.33 -14.71 -1.09
N LEU A 59 -5.74 -13.52 -0.96
CA LEU A 59 -5.24 -12.77 -2.11
C LEU A 59 -4.13 -13.55 -2.86
N ALA A 60 -3.23 -14.18 -2.12
CA ALA A 60 -2.15 -14.99 -2.66
C ALA A 60 -2.65 -16.26 -3.38
N ALA A 61 -3.77 -16.83 -2.95
CA ALA A 61 -4.37 -18.03 -3.51
C ALA A 61 -5.39 -17.77 -4.62
N THR A 62 -5.85 -16.53 -4.79
CA THR A 62 -6.85 -16.17 -5.80
C THR A 62 -6.26 -16.31 -7.20
N GLU A 63 -7.04 -16.86 -8.14
CA GLU A 63 -6.66 -16.94 -9.56
C GLU A 63 -6.29 -15.58 -10.14
N LEU A 64 -5.15 -15.52 -10.82
CA LEU A 64 -4.60 -14.26 -11.31
C LEU A 64 -5.53 -13.60 -12.34
N ALA A 65 -6.23 -14.38 -13.16
CA ALA A 65 -7.20 -13.88 -14.13
C ALA A 65 -8.35 -13.10 -13.47
N SER A 66 -8.86 -13.59 -12.33
CA SER A 66 -9.91 -12.91 -11.55
C SER A 66 -9.42 -11.59 -10.98
N LEU A 67 -8.17 -11.54 -10.49
CA LEU A 67 -7.55 -10.31 -10.03
C LEU A 67 -7.32 -9.33 -11.19
N TYR A 68 -6.93 -9.81 -12.37
CA TYR A 68 -6.73 -8.96 -13.56
C TYR A 68 -8.01 -8.24 -13.98
N HIS A 69 -9.16 -8.92 -13.92
CA HIS A 69 -10.45 -8.30 -14.26
C HIS A 69 -10.74 -7.08 -13.37
N GLN A 70 -10.36 -7.12 -12.09
CA GLN A 70 -10.65 -6.04 -11.13
C GLN A 70 -9.54 -4.99 -11.00
N PHE A 71 -8.27 -5.38 -11.13
CA PHE A 71 -7.10 -4.54 -10.81
C PHE A 71 -6.16 -4.29 -12.01
N GLY A 72 -6.43 -4.90 -13.16
CA GLY A 72 -5.63 -4.76 -14.37
C GLY A 72 -4.16 -5.12 -14.13
N ARG A 73 -3.24 -4.31 -14.67
CA ARG A 73 -1.78 -4.53 -14.59
C ARG A 73 -1.22 -4.63 -13.16
N GLN A 74 -1.95 -4.17 -12.15
CA GLN A 74 -1.52 -4.24 -10.76
C GLN A 74 -1.80 -5.60 -10.11
N ALA A 75 -2.62 -6.45 -10.72
CA ALA A 75 -3.05 -7.74 -10.17
C ALA A 75 -1.87 -8.63 -9.78
N GLU A 76 -0.89 -8.76 -10.67
CA GLU A 76 0.28 -9.60 -10.44
C GLU A 76 1.14 -9.07 -9.29
N ASP A 77 1.40 -7.76 -9.24
CA ASP A 77 2.19 -7.14 -8.18
C ASP A 77 1.50 -7.27 -6.82
N LEU A 78 0.18 -7.08 -6.77
CA LEU A 78 -0.61 -7.30 -5.55
C LEU A 78 -0.52 -8.74 -5.05
N GLN A 79 -0.69 -9.72 -5.95
CA GLN A 79 -0.61 -11.13 -5.61
C GLN A 79 0.81 -11.53 -5.17
N ARG A 80 1.85 -11.04 -5.85
CA ARG A 80 3.25 -11.29 -5.48
C ARG A 80 3.58 -10.73 -4.10
N ARG A 81 3.14 -9.51 -3.80
CA ARG A 81 3.32 -8.90 -2.48
C ARG A 81 2.59 -9.67 -1.38
N ALA A 82 1.39 -10.17 -1.66
CA ALA A 82 0.65 -11.02 -0.72
C ALA A 82 1.38 -12.35 -0.41
N ARG A 83 2.20 -12.84 -1.35
CA ARG A 83 3.13 -13.97 -1.17
C ARG A 83 4.48 -13.56 -0.54
N GLY A 84 4.65 -12.30 -0.13
CA GLY A 84 5.90 -11.79 0.44
C GLY A 84 6.99 -11.45 -0.59
N ILE A 85 6.71 -11.61 -1.89
CA ILE A 85 7.68 -11.42 -2.97
C ILE A 85 7.79 -9.93 -3.29
N ASP A 86 8.91 -9.32 -2.87
CA ASP A 86 9.28 -7.94 -3.16
C ASP A 86 10.78 -7.87 -3.45
N ASN A 87 11.12 -7.84 -4.74
CA ASN A 87 12.50 -7.84 -5.24
C ASN A 87 13.09 -6.43 -5.37
N ARG A 88 12.37 -5.39 -4.94
CA ARG A 88 12.87 -4.01 -5.04
C ARG A 88 14.09 -3.84 -4.13
N PRO A 89 15.23 -3.35 -4.65
CA PRO A 89 16.42 -3.20 -3.84
C PRO A 89 16.21 -2.16 -2.74
N VAL A 90 17.00 -2.29 -1.67
CA VAL A 90 17.20 -1.20 -0.72
C VAL A 90 18.15 -0.21 -1.39
N VAL A 91 17.75 1.05 -1.47
CA VAL A 91 18.56 2.13 -2.04
C VAL A 91 18.81 3.13 -0.91
N ALA A 92 20.09 3.37 -0.60
CA ALA A 92 20.48 4.25 0.50
C ALA A 92 20.25 5.73 0.15
N GLU A 93 20.48 6.10 -1.10
CA GLU A 93 20.31 7.46 -1.59
C GLU A 93 18.93 7.62 -2.24
N ALA A 94 18.07 8.43 -1.65
CA ALA A 94 16.86 8.86 -2.32
C ALA A 94 17.25 9.76 -3.51
N GLY A 95 16.70 9.49 -4.70
CA GLY A 95 16.87 10.38 -5.85
C GLY A 95 16.33 11.79 -5.56
N LEU A 96 16.70 12.76 -6.40
CA LEU A 96 16.20 14.13 -6.28
C LEU A 96 14.64 14.15 -6.28
N PRO A 97 14.00 14.99 -5.44
CA PRO A 97 12.56 15.16 -5.47
C PRO A 97 12.08 15.46 -6.89
N LYS A 98 11.13 14.67 -7.40
CA LYS A 98 10.56 14.88 -8.74
C LYS A 98 9.66 16.10 -8.81
N SER A 99 9.10 16.50 -7.67
CA SER A 99 8.25 17.68 -7.53
C SER A 99 8.29 18.17 -6.08
N ILE A 100 7.94 19.44 -5.90
CA ILE A 100 7.64 20.07 -4.61
C ILE A 100 6.21 20.61 -4.74
N SER A 101 5.35 20.31 -3.78
CA SER A 101 3.95 20.77 -3.75
C SER A 101 3.69 21.50 -2.45
N GLN A 102 2.83 22.52 -2.52
CA GLN A 102 2.27 23.22 -1.37
C GLN A 102 0.76 23.26 -1.54
N GLU A 103 0.05 22.84 -0.51
CA GLU A 103 -1.41 22.81 -0.48
C GLU A 103 -1.88 23.65 0.71
N TRP A 104 -2.99 24.38 0.52
CA TRP A 104 -3.61 25.18 1.56
C TRP A 104 -5.10 24.88 1.63
N THR A 105 -5.59 24.52 2.81
CA THR A 105 -7.02 24.33 3.07
C THR A 105 -7.57 25.61 3.70
N PHE A 106 -8.57 26.21 3.07
CA PHE A 106 -9.26 27.39 3.61
C PHE A 106 -10.21 26.98 4.73
N ASN A 107 -10.50 27.91 5.67
CA ASN A 107 -11.45 27.67 6.77
C ASN A 107 -12.90 27.48 6.30
N GLN A 108 -13.21 28.00 5.12
CA GLN A 108 -14.51 27.91 4.47
C GLN A 108 -14.30 27.78 2.96
N ASP A 109 -15.29 27.23 2.27
CA ASP A 109 -15.26 27.15 0.81
C ASP A 109 -15.17 28.56 0.20
N VAL A 110 -14.24 28.73 -0.74
CA VAL A 110 -14.01 29.99 -1.45
C VAL A 110 -14.23 29.75 -2.94
N ASN A 111 -15.10 30.57 -3.55
CA ASN A 111 -15.32 30.61 -5.00
C ASN A 111 -14.89 31.95 -5.64
N ASP A 112 -14.35 32.88 -4.83
CA ASP A 112 -13.81 34.15 -5.31
C ASP A 112 -12.47 33.93 -6.03
N ALA A 113 -12.49 34.13 -7.35
CA ALA A 113 -11.32 33.96 -8.21
C ALA A 113 -10.16 34.92 -7.87
N ALA A 114 -10.45 36.12 -7.35
CA ALA A 114 -9.41 37.07 -6.97
C ALA A 114 -8.66 36.58 -5.71
N LEU A 115 -9.41 36.10 -4.72
CA LEU A 115 -8.84 35.55 -3.48
C LEU A 115 -8.03 34.27 -3.77
N LEU A 116 -8.55 33.37 -4.60
CA LEU A 116 -7.84 32.15 -5.01
C LEU A 116 -6.53 32.48 -5.73
N ARG A 117 -6.53 33.46 -6.64
CA ARG A 117 -5.30 33.89 -7.33
C ARG A 117 -4.27 34.49 -6.37
N ALA A 118 -4.72 35.31 -5.42
CA ALA A 118 -3.83 35.91 -4.42
C ALA A 118 -3.15 34.85 -3.55
N GLN A 119 -3.85 33.76 -3.21
CA GLN A 119 -3.28 32.67 -2.41
C GLN A 119 -2.23 31.84 -3.20
N VAL A 120 -2.45 31.59 -4.49
CA VAL A 120 -1.49 30.84 -5.33
C VAL A 120 -0.20 31.62 -5.59
N GLN A 121 -0.26 32.95 -5.53
CA GLN A 121 0.88 33.84 -5.76
C GLN A 121 1.75 34.08 -4.51
N ARG A 122 1.40 33.49 -3.37
CA ARG A 122 2.05 33.69 -2.08
C ARG A 122 3.10 32.63 -1.82
#